data_AF-A0A1G2XIG9-F1
#
_entry.id   AF-A0A1G2XIG9-F1
#
_cell.length_a   1.000
_cell.length_b   1.000
_cell.length_c   1.000
_cell.angle_alpha   90.00
_cell.angle_beta   90.00
_cell.angle_gamma   90.00
#
_symmetry.space_group_name_H-M   'P 1'
#
loop_
_entity.id
_entity.type
_entity.pdbx_description
1 polymer ?
#
loop_
_entity_poly.entity_id
_entity_poly.type
_entity_poly.pdbx_seq_one_letter_code
_entity_poly.pdbx_strand_id
1 'polypeptide(L)'
;MKLSKFKVLSESEISDIHNVSIDILTNCGIKVLNKRMLDFLRQKGLVVDAEKQIVRFSKACIESALASIPCQFEVFDQNGKPAFVLGDGVPKIAAGHNAVFWFDSETGQTRNSMVADVELFARICDDLDGIDMIGIPVMPQDVPDPHASLLYGVQAVIENSAKPIYFSTDSAKVNKACIEMLRAAFRGDLKNQVYGITQLSPTSPLFWEGNVVDAIMDTVDTGVPIAILPEPNAGISAPYTLAGLLTMNNVECLSGLIMIQLLCPGAKVMYANSWTTTDMRSGAALVGSAETTLCRIAAAQLARFYKIPSHTTAPNSDNHAHDEQNACEKTLSQFCAVGAGHDLIVNCGMFATGMTCSHEQLLIDEEISLMAKRIAAGITVNDDTIGGSLIKEIGPHGQTYLTTDHTMKMLYSDEYLLPRLAVRGPKASWDAHGSKDTYQLAREKVRQYKAAKPKLIDNKIKSELQKIVSKF
;
A
#
# COMPACT_ATOMS: atom_id res chain seq x y z
N MET A 1 -9.13 -16.04 -2.58
CA MET A 1 -9.10 -15.89 -4.06
C MET A 1 -9.21 -17.26 -4.73
N LYS A 2 -9.84 -17.38 -5.91
CA LYS A 2 -9.86 -18.63 -6.71
C LYS A 2 -8.75 -18.70 -7.75
N LEU A 3 -8.28 -17.54 -8.23
CA LEU A 3 -7.18 -17.47 -9.19
C LEU A 3 -5.89 -18.05 -8.58
N SER A 4 -5.19 -18.88 -9.35
CA SER A 4 -3.86 -19.36 -8.97
C SER A 4 -2.90 -18.18 -8.82
N LYS A 5 -2.18 -18.12 -7.69
CA LYS A 5 -1.23 -17.04 -7.45
C LYS A 5 -0.15 -17.02 -8.53
N PHE A 6 0.13 -15.84 -9.08
CA PHE A 6 1.20 -15.67 -10.06
C PHE A 6 2.57 -16.03 -9.45
N LYS A 7 3.42 -16.64 -10.27
CA LYS A 7 4.78 -17.05 -9.92
C LYS A 7 5.71 -16.71 -11.07
N VAL A 8 6.87 -16.16 -10.74
CA VAL A 8 7.98 -15.89 -11.65
C VAL A 8 9.29 -16.52 -11.18
N LEU A 9 9.30 -17.06 -9.96
CA LEU A 9 10.41 -17.84 -9.38
C LEU A 9 9.96 -19.26 -9.03
N SER A 10 10.86 -20.22 -9.21
CA SER A 10 10.79 -21.57 -8.65
C SER A 10 11.16 -21.58 -7.16
N GLU A 11 10.91 -22.71 -6.48
CA GLU A 11 11.26 -22.87 -5.06
C GLU A 11 12.78 -22.87 -4.83
N SER A 12 13.57 -23.39 -5.77
CA SER A 12 15.03 -23.33 -5.73
C SER A 12 15.54 -21.90 -5.87
N GLU A 13 15.00 -21.12 -6.81
CA GLU A 13 15.41 -19.71 -7.01
C GLU A 13 15.06 -18.83 -5.80
N ILE A 14 13.92 -19.07 -5.15
CA ILE A 14 13.57 -18.44 -3.87
C ILE A 14 14.60 -18.79 -2.79
N SER A 15 14.97 -20.07 -2.71
CA SER A 15 15.96 -20.55 -1.75
C SER A 15 17.35 -19.95 -2.00
N ASP A 16 17.73 -19.77 -3.27
CA ASP A 16 19.00 -19.15 -3.65
C ASP A 16 19.05 -17.67 -3.25
N ILE A 17 17.99 -16.90 -3.55
CA ILE A 17 17.89 -15.50 -3.11
C ILE A 17 17.95 -15.40 -1.59
N HIS A 18 17.23 -16.27 -0.88
CA HIS A 18 17.28 -16.33 0.58
C HIS A 18 18.70 -16.61 1.09
N ASN A 19 19.34 -17.67 0.60
CA ASN A 19 20.68 -18.08 1.04
C ASN A 19 21.72 -16.98 0.81
N VAL A 20 21.69 -16.32 -0.35
CA VAL A 20 22.57 -15.18 -0.63
C VAL A 20 22.26 -14.01 0.30
N SER A 21 20.99 -13.76 0.61
CA SER A 21 20.61 -12.70 1.55
C SER A 21 21.15 -12.97 2.97
N ILE A 22 21.09 -14.23 3.43
CA ILE A 22 21.67 -14.65 4.71
C ILE A 22 23.19 -14.49 4.70
N ASP A 23 23.85 -14.87 3.61
CA ASP A 23 25.30 -14.69 3.45
C ASP A 23 25.71 -13.21 3.56
N ILE A 24 25.00 -12.32 2.86
CA ILE A 24 25.26 -10.87 2.92
C ILE A 24 25.06 -10.35 4.36
N LEU A 25 23.97 -10.69 5.03
CA LEU A 25 23.72 -10.27 6.42
C LEU A 25 24.77 -10.80 7.41
N THR A 26 25.31 -12.00 7.14
CA THR A 26 26.29 -12.67 8.01
C THR A 26 27.71 -12.15 7.79
N ASN A 27 28.13 -11.95 6.54
CA ASN A 27 29.52 -11.69 6.17
C ASN A 27 29.79 -10.23 5.82
N CYS A 28 28.86 -9.57 5.11
CA CYS A 28 28.96 -8.14 4.80
C CYS A 28 28.44 -7.30 5.98
N GLY A 29 27.20 -7.57 6.40
CA GLY A 29 26.48 -6.81 7.42
C GLY A 29 25.78 -5.56 6.88
N ILE A 30 25.21 -4.79 7.78
CA ILE A 30 24.43 -3.58 7.50
C ILE A 30 24.99 -2.42 8.31
N LYS A 31 25.08 -1.23 7.72
CA LYS A 31 25.50 -0.02 8.42
C LYS A 31 24.31 0.61 9.14
N VAL A 32 24.45 0.89 10.43
CA VAL A 32 23.39 1.42 11.29
C VAL A 32 23.89 2.66 12.04
N LEU A 33 23.42 3.84 11.67
CA LEU A 33 23.83 5.11 12.29
C LEU A 33 23.10 5.40 13.61
N ASN A 34 23.03 4.42 14.50
CA ASN A 34 22.38 4.58 15.79
C ASN A 34 23.16 3.84 16.88
N LYS A 35 23.86 4.61 17.72
CA LYS A 35 24.71 4.04 18.79
C LYS A 35 23.91 3.19 19.78
N ARG A 36 22.69 3.62 20.14
CA ARG A 36 21.82 2.90 21.08
C ARG A 36 21.44 1.52 20.52
N MET A 37 21.06 1.46 19.25
CA MET A 37 20.78 0.20 18.55
C MET A 37 22.03 -0.68 18.45
N LEU A 38 23.17 -0.14 18.04
CA LEU A 38 24.41 -0.91 17.94
C LEU A 38 24.84 -1.50 19.29
N ASP A 39 24.75 -0.73 20.36
CA ASP A 39 25.05 -1.19 21.72
C ASP A 39 24.06 -2.29 22.16
N PHE A 40 22.77 -2.14 21.84
CA PHE A 40 21.75 -3.17 22.08
C PHE A 40 22.03 -4.47 21.30
N LEU A 41 22.32 -4.38 20.00
CA LEU A 41 22.62 -5.55 19.16
C LEU A 41 23.89 -6.26 19.63
N ARG A 42 24.91 -5.52 20.09
CA ARG A 42 26.10 -6.10 20.71
C ARG A 42 25.74 -6.87 22.00
N GLN A 43 24.87 -6.33 22.84
CA GLN A 43 24.39 -7.02 24.05
C GLN A 43 23.58 -8.28 23.74
N LYS A 44 22.90 -8.33 22.58
CA LYS A 44 22.25 -9.54 22.05
C LYS A 44 23.23 -10.56 21.44
N GLY A 45 24.55 -10.29 21.48
CA GLY A 45 25.59 -11.20 21.00
C GLY A 45 25.90 -11.09 19.50
N LEU A 46 25.42 -10.05 18.82
CA LEU A 46 25.76 -9.81 17.42
C LEU A 46 27.16 -9.20 17.28
N VAL A 47 27.80 -9.46 16.14
CA VAL A 47 29.11 -8.89 15.81
C VAL A 47 28.92 -7.46 15.32
N VAL A 48 29.40 -6.51 16.11
CA VAL A 48 29.30 -5.07 15.82
C VAL A 48 30.67 -4.44 15.69
N ASP A 49 30.99 -3.95 14.50
CA ASP A 49 32.12 -3.06 14.24
C ASP A 49 31.71 -1.63 14.63
N ALA A 50 32.20 -1.15 15.77
CA ALA A 50 31.81 0.15 16.31
C ALA A 50 32.34 1.33 15.48
N GLU A 51 33.51 1.19 14.88
CA GLU A 51 34.15 2.26 14.10
C GLU A 51 33.44 2.44 12.76
N LYS A 52 33.12 1.33 12.08
CA LYS A 52 32.38 1.36 10.80
C LYS A 52 30.88 1.47 10.97
N GLN A 53 30.39 1.28 12.20
CA GLN A 53 28.97 1.22 12.55
C GLN A 53 28.22 0.12 11.78
N ILE A 54 28.89 -1.03 11.61
CA ILE A 54 28.35 -2.18 10.86
C ILE A 54 27.98 -3.29 11.85
N VAL A 55 26.79 -3.85 11.68
CA VAL A 55 26.34 -5.05 12.39
C VAL A 55 26.21 -6.23 11.43
N ARG A 56 26.65 -7.40 11.88
CA ARG A 56 26.46 -8.69 11.18
C ARG A 56 25.54 -9.58 11.99
N PHE A 57 24.62 -10.24 11.29
CA PHE A 57 23.60 -11.09 11.89
C PHE A 57 24.00 -12.56 11.71
N SER A 58 24.08 -13.33 12.79
CA SER A 58 24.33 -14.77 12.67
C SER A 58 23.11 -15.48 12.09
N LYS A 59 23.32 -16.57 11.35
CA LYS A 59 22.22 -17.39 10.81
C LYS A 59 21.19 -17.79 11.87
N ALA A 60 21.64 -18.24 13.04
CA ALA A 60 20.76 -18.61 14.15
C ALA A 60 19.92 -17.42 14.66
N CYS A 61 20.50 -16.21 14.71
CA CYS A 61 19.77 -15.00 15.07
C CYS A 61 18.69 -14.67 14.03
N ILE A 62 19.02 -14.79 12.74
CA ILE A 62 18.08 -14.52 11.65
C ILE A 62 16.90 -15.50 11.71
N GLU A 63 17.19 -16.81 11.79
CA GLU A 63 16.16 -17.85 11.86
C GLU A 63 15.25 -17.66 13.08
N SER A 64 15.81 -17.40 14.26
CA SER A 64 15.04 -17.17 15.48
C SER A 64 14.18 -15.91 15.41
N ALA A 65 14.69 -14.83 14.81
CA ALA A 65 13.95 -13.58 14.67
C ALA A 65 12.76 -13.77 13.71
N LEU A 66 13.00 -14.34 12.53
CA LEU A 66 11.94 -14.58 11.54
C LEU A 66 10.85 -15.52 12.07
N ALA A 67 11.23 -16.55 12.84
CA ALA A 67 10.27 -17.49 13.45
C ALA A 67 9.34 -16.83 14.49
N SER A 68 9.72 -15.68 15.07
CA SER A 68 8.90 -14.96 16.05
C SER A 68 7.86 -14.02 15.43
N ILE A 69 7.92 -13.79 14.11
CA ILE A 69 7.03 -12.86 13.41
C ILE A 69 5.62 -13.46 13.32
N PRO A 70 4.57 -12.73 13.73
CA PRO A 70 3.19 -13.16 13.51
C PRO A 70 2.89 -13.26 12.01
N CYS A 71 2.31 -14.38 11.57
CA CYS A 71 1.97 -14.59 10.17
C CYS A 71 0.71 -13.82 9.71
N GLN A 72 -0.08 -13.32 10.64
CA GLN A 72 -1.29 -12.53 10.38
C GLN A 72 -1.64 -11.64 11.58
N PHE A 73 -2.40 -10.58 11.34
CA PHE A 73 -2.98 -9.74 12.40
C PHE A 73 -4.23 -8.99 11.92
N GLU A 74 -5.13 -8.71 12.86
CA GLU A 74 -6.37 -7.94 12.63
C GLU A 74 -6.10 -6.43 12.64
N VAL A 75 -6.79 -5.72 11.74
CA VAL A 75 -6.81 -4.26 11.61
C VAL A 75 -8.23 -3.75 11.88
N PHE A 76 -8.35 -2.62 12.56
CA PHE A 76 -9.58 -2.04 13.07
C PHE A 76 -9.80 -0.63 12.53
N ASP A 77 -11.07 -0.24 12.38
CA ASP A 77 -11.47 1.13 12.07
C ASP A 77 -11.26 2.06 13.29
N GLN A 78 -11.42 3.38 13.13
CA GLN A 78 -11.28 4.37 14.20
C GLN A 78 -12.19 4.09 15.41
N ASN A 79 -13.33 3.42 15.19
CA ASN A 79 -14.30 3.08 16.22
C ASN A 79 -13.98 1.78 16.97
N GLY A 80 -12.88 1.11 16.64
CA GLY A 80 -12.49 -0.17 17.26
C GLY A 80 -13.23 -1.39 16.71
N LYS A 81 -13.89 -1.27 15.55
CA LYS A 81 -14.54 -2.40 14.88
C LYS A 81 -13.54 -3.12 13.96
N PRO A 82 -13.55 -4.46 13.90
CA PRO A 82 -12.73 -5.20 12.95
C PRO A 82 -13.00 -4.72 11.52
N ALA A 83 -11.95 -4.32 10.80
CA ALA A 83 -12.02 -3.88 9.42
C ALA A 83 -11.58 -5.03 8.48
N PHE A 84 -10.37 -5.56 8.70
CA PHE A 84 -9.83 -6.66 7.91
C PHE A 84 -8.67 -7.37 8.62
N VAL A 85 -8.21 -8.48 8.03
CA VAL A 85 -7.01 -9.21 8.47
C VAL A 85 -5.94 -9.06 7.40
N LEU A 86 -4.69 -8.84 7.81
CA LEU A 86 -3.52 -8.95 6.93
C LEU A 86 -2.86 -10.30 7.17
N GLY A 87 -2.48 -11.00 6.09
CA GLY A 87 -1.95 -12.37 6.14
C GLY A 87 -2.98 -13.47 5.92
N ASP A 88 -4.27 -13.15 5.77
CA ASP A 88 -5.35 -14.12 5.53
C ASP A 88 -5.46 -14.58 4.06
N GLY A 89 -4.64 -14.02 3.18
CA GLY A 89 -4.62 -14.32 1.75
C GLY A 89 -5.66 -13.57 0.93
N VAL A 90 -6.32 -12.55 1.49
CA VAL A 90 -7.20 -11.61 0.77
C VAL A 90 -6.51 -10.25 0.61
N PRO A 91 -6.13 -9.85 -0.62
CA PRO A 91 -5.50 -8.55 -0.84
C PRO A 91 -6.35 -7.36 -0.38
N LYS A 92 -5.73 -6.45 0.36
CA LYS A 92 -6.29 -5.18 0.80
C LYS A 92 -5.66 -4.04 0.04
N ILE A 93 -6.46 -3.03 -0.27
CA ILE A 93 -6.06 -1.90 -1.10
C ILE A 93 -5.99 -0.64 -0.25
N ALA A 94 -4.94 0.13 -0.42
CA ALA A 94 -4.73 1.39 0.25
C ALA A 94 -4.48 2.53 -0.74
N ALA A 95 -5.01 3.69 -0.39
CA ALA A 95 -4.98 4.88 -1.23
C ALA A 95 -3.96 5.90 -0.72
N GLY A 96 -3.16 6.47 -1.61
CA GLY A 96 -2.20 7.53 -1.30
C GLY A 96 -0.96 7.08 -0.51
N HIS A 97 0.18 7.72 -0.76
CA HIS A 97 1.43 7.52 -0.03
C HIS A 97 2.48 8.63 -0.28
N ASN A 98 2.44 9.69 0.51
CA ASN A 98 3.46 10.72 0.62
C ASN A 98 3.90 11.40 -0.71
N ALA A 99 2.98 11.58 -1.68
CA ALA A 99 3.32 12.35 -2.88
C ALA A 99 3.69 13.81 -2.54
N VAL A 100 4.42 14.47 -3.44
CA VAL A 100 4.89 15.85 -3.24
C VAL A 100 3.90 16.85 -3.83
N PHE A 101 3.35 16.53 -5.00
CA PHE A 101 2.55 17.44 -5.78
C PHE A 101 1.10 16.99 -5.89
N TRP A 102 0.23 17.96 -6.15
CA TRP A 102 -1.18 17.75 -6.42
C TRP A 102 -1.52 18.17 -7.84
N PHE A 103 -2.27 17.34 -8.57
CA PHE A 103 -2.80 17.72 -9.88
C PHE A 103 -4.18 18.34 -9.73
N ASP A 104 -4.30 19.60 -10.13
CA ASP A 104 -5.56 20.33 -10.09
C ASP A 104 -6.32 20.15 -11.40
N SER A 105 -7.41 19.39 -11.33
CA SER A 105 -8.24 19.07 -12.50
C SER A 105 -9.00 20.25 -13.08
N GLU A 106 -9.22 21.34 -12.32
CA GLU A 106 -9.92 22.52 -12.82
C GLU A 106 -8.99 23.40 -13.66
N THR A 107 -7.70 23.47 -13.30
CA THR A 107 -6.69 24.25 -14.05
C THR A 107 -5.87 23.42 -15.03
N GLY A 108 -5.83 22.09 -14.83
CA GLY A 108 -4.96 21.17 -15.57
C GLY A 108 -3.48 21.32 -15.23
N GLN A 109 -3.15 21.88 -14.06
CA GLN A 109 -1.77 22.15 -13.64
C GLN A 109 -1.41 21.34 -12.39
N THR A 110 -0.15 20.90 -12.33
CA THR A 110 0.45 20.36 -11.12
C THR A 110 0.87 21.52 -10.21
N ARG A 111 0.48 21.46 -8.94
CA ARG A 111 0.74 22.50 -7.93
C ARG A 111 1.18 21.89 -6.60
N ASN A 112 1.57 22.76 -5.68
CA ASN A 112 1.73 22.38 -4.29
C ASN A 112 0.39 21.90 -3.71
N SER A 113 0.48 20.82 -2.95
CA SER A 113 -0.62 20.21 -2.19
C SER A 113 -1.04 21.08 -1.01
N MET A 114 -2.32 21.00 -0.68
CA MET A 114 -2.93 21.67 0.45
C MET A 114 -3.56 20.66 1.42
N VAL A 115 -3.77 21.03 2.68
CA VAL A 115 -4.52 20.23 3.65
C VAL A 115 -5.91 19.87 3.10
N ALA A 116 -6.58 20.82 2.44
CA ALA A 116 -7.89 20.61 1.83
C ALA A 116 -7.92 19.50 0.76
N ASP A 117 -6.80 19.28 0.06
CA ASP A 117 -6.69 18.17 -0.91
C ASP A 117 -6.72 16.83 -0.19
N VAL A 118 -5.99 16.72 0.93
CA VAL A 118 -5.95 15.52 1.80
C VAL A 118 -7.31 15.25 2.43
N GLU A 119 -7.99 16.28 2.95
CA GLU A 119 -9.31 16.13 3.54
C GLU A 119 -10.33 15.58 2.54
N LEU A 120 -10.36 16.13 1.32
CA LEU A 120 -11.28 15.64 0.28
C LEU A 120 -10.90 14.23 -0.19
N PHE A 121 -9.61 13.92 -0.31
CA PHE A 121 -9.14 12.58 -0.64
C PHE A 121 -9.62 11.56 0.38
N ALA A 122 -9.46 11.85 1.68
CA ALA A 122 -9.92 10.98 2.76
C ALA A 122 -11.44 10.79 2.75
N ARG A 123 -12.23 11.84 2.50
CA ARG A 123 -13.69 11.72 2.38
C ARG A 123 -14.11 10.86 1.21
N ILE A 124 -13.44 11.00 0.06
CA ILE A 124 -13.71 10.14 -1.10
C ILE A 124 -13.40 8.70 -0.70
N CYS A 125 -12.19 8.43 -0.18
CA CYS A 125 -11.80 7.10 0.27
C CYS A 125 -12.79 6.48 1.26
N ASP A 126 -13.35 7.25 2.21
CA ASP A 126 -14.33 6.75 3.19
C ASP A 126 -15.54 6.11 2.53
N ASP A 127 -15.96 6.63 1.36
CA ASP A 127 -17.12 6.14 0.59
C ASP A 127 -16.74 5.14 -0.53
N LEU A 128 -15.46 4.76 -0.67
CA LEU A 128 -15.01 3.77 -1.66
C LEU A 128 -14.84 2.38 -1.04
N ASP A 129 -15.73 1.44 -1.36
CA ASP A 129 -15.64 0.05 -0.89
C ASP A 129 -14.38 -0.67 -1.41
N GLY A 130 -13.81 -0.21 -2.54
CA GLY A 130 -12.57 -0.75 -3.07
C GLY A 130 -11.31 -0.36 -2.31
N ILE A 131 -11.37 0.63 -1.39
CA ILE A 131 -10.24 1.11 -0.59
C ILE A 131 -10.42 0.65 0.86
N ASP A 132 -9.53 -0.20 1.35
CA ASP A 132 -9.57 -0.77 2.70
C ASP A 132 -8.87 0.11 3.75
N MET A 133 -7.81 0.84 3.36
CA MET A 133 -6.97 1.67 4.25
C MET A 133 -6.56 2.98 3.55
N ILE A 134 -6.31 4.04 4.32
CA ILE A 134 -5.95 5.36 3.77
C ILE A 134 -4.52 5.71 4.17
N GLY A 135 -3.63 5.81 3.19
CA GLY A 135 -2.33 6.44 3.35
C GLY A 135 -2.45 7.96 3.28
N ILE A 136 -1.44 8.68 3.77
CA ILE A 136 -1.38 10.13 3.59
C ILE A 136 -1.07 10.39 2.12
N PRO A 137 -1.99 10.95 1.31
CA PRO A 137 -1.81 10.99 -0.14
C PRO A 137 -0.68 11.90 -0.56
N VAL A 138 -0.52 13.03 0.13
CA VAL A 138 0.47 14.06 -0.15
C VAL A 138 0.96 14.73 1.12
N MET A 139 2.14 15.33 1.09
CA MET A 139 2.61 16.23 2.13
C MET A 139 2.01 17.63 1.92
N PRO A 140 1.03 18.10 2.71
CA PRO A 140 0.45 19.43 2.53
C PRO A 140 1.50 20.53 2.78
N GLN A 141 1.58 21.51 1.88
CA GLN A 141 2.60 22.56 1.92
C GLN A 141 2.06 23.91 2.42
N ASP A 142 0.75 24.02 2.62
CA ASP A 142 0.04 25.17 3.21
C ASP A 142 0.01 25.11 4.75
N VAL A 143 1.12 24.68 5.35
CA VAL A 143 1.26 24.47 6.80
C VAL A 143 2.34 25.37 7.41
N PRO A 144 2.23 25.76 8.69
CA PRO A 144 3.21 26.65 9.33
C PRO A 144 4.65 26.11 9.37
N ASP A 145 4.82 24.82 9.68
CA ASP A 145 6.11 24.13 9.70
C ASP A 145 6.12 22.97 8.68
N PRO A 146 6.88 23.08 7.58
CA PRO A 146 7.03 22.00 6.61
C PRO A 146 7.56 20.69 7.20
N HIS A 147 8.37 20.74 8.26
CA HIS A 147 8.88 19.53 8.93
C HIS A 147 7.79 18.76 9.68
N ALA A 148 6.67 19.42 9.99
CA ALA A 148 5.50 18.83 10.62
C ALA A 148 4.36 18.53 9.64
N SER A 149 4.58 18.72 8.33
CA SER A 149 3.55 18.56 7.27
C SER A 149 2.77 17.25 7.36
N LEU A 150 3.47 16.14 7.66
CA LEU A 150 2.82 14.84 7.85
C LEU A 150 1.75 14.85 8.94
N LEU A 151 1.95 15.58 10.04
CA LEU A 151 0.97 15.65 11.13
C LEU A 151 -0.33 16.29 10.68
N TYR A 152 -0.27 17.33 9.85
CA TYR A 152 -1.45 17.94 9.26
C TYR A 152 -2.17 16.99 8.29
N GLY A 153 -1.41 16.22 7.51
CA GLY A 153 -1.96 15.16 6.65
C GLY A 153 -2.66 14.05 7.44
N VAL A 154 -2.01 13.54 8.50
CA VAL A 154 -2.58 12.54 9.42
C VAL A 154 -3.84 13.07 10.10
N GLN A 155 -3.81 14.32 10.57
CA GLN A 155 -4.99 14.97 11.16
C GLN A 155 -6.14 15.03 10.15
N ALA A 156 -5.87 15.48 8.92
CA ALA A 156 -6.87 15.59 7.88
C ALA A 156 -7.51 14.24 7.54
N VAL A 157 -6.73 13.16 7.45
CA VAL A 157 -7.26 11.80 7.22
C VAL A 157 -8.13 11.35 8.39
N ILE A 158 -7.62 11.45 9.63
CA ILE A 158 -8.35 11.06 10.84
C ILE A 158 -9.67 11.83 11.00
N GLU A 159 -9.68 13.12 10.63
CA GLU A 159 -10.85 13.99 10.71
C GLU A 159 -11.91 13.73 9.62
N ASN A 160 -11.57 12.97 8.58
CA ASN A 160 -12.43 12.81 7.40
C ASN A 160 -12.77 11.35 7.06
N SER A 161 -12.23 10.36 7.76
CA SER A 161 -12.58 8.95 7.54
C SER A 161 -12.43 8.11 8.81
N ALA A 162 -13.27 7.08 8.93
CA ALA A 162 -13.13 6.07 9.98
C ALA A 162 -12.15 4.93 9.61
N LYS A 163 -11.70 4.86 8.36
CA LYS A 163 -10.82 3.77 7.89
C LYS A 163 -9.48 3.78 8.62
N PRO A 164 -8.82 2.61 8.74
CA PRO A 164 -7.47 2.55 9.28
C PRO A 164 -6.49 3.33 8.41
N ILE A 165 -5.38 3.74 9.00
CA ILE A 165 -4.44 4.71 8.42
C ILE A 165 -3.05 4.13 8.20
N TYR A 166 -2.41 4.53 7.11
CA TYR A 166 -1.02 4.23 6.79
C TYR A 166 -0.21 5.52 6.72
N PHE A 167 0.97 5.56 7.35
CA PHE A 167 1.82 6.76 7.28
C PHE A 167 3.30 6.38 7.28
N SER A 168 4.14 7.28 6.78
CA SER A 168 5.58 7.09 6.69
C SER A 168 6.30 8.39 7.01
N THR A 169 7.42 8.28 7.73
CA THR A 169 8.24 9.43 8.14
C THR A 169 9.70 9.02 8.32
N ASP A 170 10.58 10.00 8.13
CA ASP A 170 12.01 9.94 8.40
C ASP A 170 12.40 10.53 9.77
N SER A 171 11.42 11.04 10.53
CA SER A 171 11.62 11.76 11.79
C SER A 171 11.01 11.02 12.98
N ALA A 172 11.85 10.58 13.92
CA ALA A 172 11.40 9.96 15.17
C ALA A 172 10.42 10.84 15.96
N LYS A 173 10.65 12.16 15.98
CA LYS A 173 9.79 13.14 16.67
C LYS A 173 8.39 13.17 16.04
N VAL A 174 8.32 13.24 14.71
CA VAL A 174 7.05 13.25 13.97
C VAL A 174 6.35 11.90 14.09
N ASN A 175 7.08 10.78 13.97
CA ASN A 175 6.54 9.44 14.14
C ASN A 175 5.84 9.26 15.49
N LYS A 176 6.51 9.70 16.57
CA LYS A 176 5.94 9.66 17.92
C LYS A 176 4.65 10.49 18.02
N ALA A 177 4.63 11.68 17.41
CA ALA A 177 3.43 12.51 17.38
C ALA A 177 2.29 11.87 16.56
N CYS A 178 2.58 11.20 15.44
CA CYS A 178 1.59 10.40 14.71
C CYS A 178 1.00 9.29 15.60
N ILE A 179 1.82 8.56 16.36
CA ILE A 179 1.35 7.53 17.30
C ILE A 179 0.49 8.14 18.42
N GLU A 180 0.86 9.31 18.93
CA GLU A 180 0.02 10.07 19.89
C GLU A 180 -1.34 10.44 19.27
N MET A 181 -1.37 10.84 18.00
CA MET A 181 -2.61 11.15 17.27
C MET A 181 -3.48 9.90 17.06
N LEU A 182 -2.89 8.76 16.70
CA LEU A 182 -3.61 7.49 16.63
C LEU A 182 -4.26 7.15 17.97
N ARG A 183 -3.51 7.30 19.06
CA ARG A 183 -4.01 7.02 20.41
C ARG A 183 -5.13 7.97 20.83
N ALA A 184 -5.06 9.23 20.42
CA ALA A 184 -6.10 10.22 20.72
C ALA A 184 -7.39 9.98 19.92
N ALA A 185 -7.27 9.51 18.68
CA ALA A 185 -8.40 9.31 17.78
C ALA A 185 -9.08 7.94 17.91
N PHE A 186 -8.31 6.90 18.21
CA PHE A 186 -8.80 5.53 18.25
C PHE A 186 -9.68 5.29 19.49
N ARG A 187 -10.85 4.69 19.27
CA ARG A 187 -11.80 4.34 20.35
C ARG A 187 -11.56 2.94 20.95
N GLY A 188 -10.63 2.18 20.39
CA GLY A 188 -10.17 0.89 20.92
C GLY A 188 -8.90 1.01 21.76
N ASP A 189 -8.24 -0.13 21.98
CA ASP A 189 -6.95 -0.21 22.69
C ASP A 189 -5.80 -0.36 21.70
N LEU A 190 -5.11 0.75 21.39
CA LEU A 190 -4.02 0.77 20.42
C LEU A 190 -2.86 -0.18 20.77
N LYS A 191 -2.70 -0.57 22.05
CA LYS A 191 -1.65 -1.50 22.47
C LYS A 191 -1.87 -2.91 21.91
N ASN A 192 -3.13 -3.32 21.79
CA ASN A 192 -3.50 -4.68 21.39
C ASN A 192 -4.16 -4.72 19.99
N GLN A 193 -4.87 -3.66 19.61
CA GLN A 193 -5.62 -3.54 18.36
C GLN A 193 -4.92 -2.58 17.39
N VAL A 194 -4.79 -2.99 16.13
CA VAL A 194 -4.13 -2.20 15.09
C VAL A 194 -5.13 -1.22 14.47
N TYR A 195 -4.94 0.08 14.67
CA TYR A 195 -5.69 1.13 13.98
C TYR A 195 -4.90 1.75 12.81
N GLY A 196 -3.58 1.83 12.95
CA GLY A 196 -2.71 2.34 11.90
C GLY A 196 -1.43 1.54 11.79
N ILE A 197 -0.75 1.69 10.66
CA ILE A 197 0.53 1.07 10.35
C ILE A 197 1.50 2.19 9.99
N THR A 198 2.70 2.14 10.57
CA THR A 198 3.79 3.04 10.16
C THR A 198 4.73 2.31 9.22
N GLN A 199 5.25 3.02 8.23
CA GLN A 199 6.35 2.57 7.38
C GLN A 199 7.64 3.25 7.80
N LEU A 200 8.68 2.45 7.99
CA LEU A 200 10.03 2.92 8.31
C LEU A 200 11.02 2.19 7.40
N SER A 201 11.82 2.94 6.66
CA SER A 201 12.56 2.42 5.51
C SER A 201 14.07 2.53 5.71
N PRO A 202 14.85 1.51 5.31
CA PRO A 202 16.28 1.70 5.12
C PRO A 202 16.54 2.55 3.88
N THR A 203 17.76 3.06 3.78
CA THR A 203 18.26 3.75 2.60
C THR A 203 19.27 2.83 1.91
N SER A 204 18.99 2.47 0.66
CA SER A 204 19.85 1.55 -0.08
C SER A 204 21.14 2.23 -0.56
N PRO A 205 22.29 1.53 -0.60
CA PRO A 205 22.49 0.14 -0.21
C PRO A 205 22.85 -0.06 1.27
N LEU A 206 22.20 -1.03 1.92
CA LEU A 206 22.59 -1.65 3.20
C LEU A 206 22.80 -0.66 4.36
N PHE A 207 21.94 0.36 4.46
CA PHE A 207 22.14 1.45 5.39
C PHE A 207 20.85 1.88 6.11
N TRP A 208 20.97 2.07 7.43
CA TRP A 208 19.91 2.60 8.30
C TRP A 208 20.34 3.92 8.92
N GLU A 209 19.50 4.93 8.72
CA GLU A 209 19.66 6.26 9.27
C GLU A 209 19.28 6.30 10.76
N GLY A 210 19.95 7.16 11.53
CA GLY A 210 19.78 7.21 12.98
C GLY A 210 18.35 7.51 13.41
N ASN A 211 17.71 8.51 12.80
CA ASN A 211 16.34 8.92 13.12
C ASN A 211 15.31 7.84 12.81
N VAL A 212 15.47 7.10 11.70
CA VAL A 212 14.56 6.01 11.35
C VAL A 212 14.70 4.87 12.37
N VAL A 213 15.93 4.56 12.79
CA VAL A 213 16.17 3.55 13.83
C VAL A 213 15.59 3.98 15.17
N ASP A 214 15.73 5.25 15.55
CA ASP A 214 15.07 5.79 16.76
C ASP A 214 13.55 5.65 16.65
N ALA A 215 12.95 5.95 15.48
CA ALA A 215 11.52 5.76 15.25
C ALA A 215 11.09 4.29 15.41
N ILE A 216 11.90 3.33 14.92
CA ILE A 216 11.65 1.90 15.12
C ILE A 216 11.63 1.57 16.63
N MET A 217 12.67 2.00 17.35
CA MET A 217 12.81 1.73 18.78
C MET A 217 11.65 2.33 19.61
N ASP A 218 11.13 3.48 19.19
CA ASP A 218 10.03 4.19 19.86
C ASP A 218 8.63 3.66 19.46
N THR A 219 8.54 2.86 18.40
CA THR A 219 7.25 2.33 17.90
C THR A 219 6.98 0.90 18.35
N VAL A 220 8.02 0.08 18.46
CA VAL A 220 7.91 -1.38 18.43
C VAL A 220 7.01 -1.98 19.53
N ASP A 221 6.86 -1.31 20.67
CA ASP A 221 6.04 -1.75 21.81
C ASP A 221 4.70 -1.03 21.94
N THR A 222 4.36 -0.15 20.98
CA THR A 222 3.17 0.71 21.04
C THR A 222 1.89 0.03 20.54
N GLY A 223 2.02 -1.11 19.87
CA GLY A 223 0.93 -1.84 19.22
C GLY A 223 0.70 -1.46 17.75
N VAL A 224 1.34 -0.38 17.26
CA VAL A 224 1.36 0.02 15.86
C VAL A 224 2.34 -0.87 15.07
N PRO A 225 1.89 -1.64 14.06
CA PRO A 225 2.77 -2.44 13.23
C PRO A 225 3.73 -1.59 12.40
N ILE A 226 4.89 -2.16 12.09
CA ILE A 226 5.93 -1.51 11.28
C ILE A 226 6.06 -2.24 9.93
N ALA A 227 5.83 -1.52 8.83
CA ALA A 227 6.16 -1.96 7.49
C ALA A 227 7.60 -1.54 7.15
N ILE A 228 8.48 -2.52 6.93
CA ILE A 228 9.86 -2.24 6.51
C ILE A 228 9.90 -2.24 4.99
N LEU A 229 10.04 -1.06 4.38
CA LEU A 229 9.98 -0.89 2.92
C LEU A 229 11.28 -0.32 2.37
N PRO A 230 12.23 -1.16 1.94
CA PRO A 230 13.37 -0.71 1.14
C PRO A 230 12.92 -0.29 -0.26
N GLU A 231 13.66 0.64 -0.87
CA GLU A 231 13.47 1.07 -2.26
C GLU A 231 14.80 1.18 -3.01
N PRO A 232 15.48 0.05 -3.26
CA PRO A 232 16.67 0.05 -4.10
C PRO A 232 16.33 0.40 -5.56
N ASN A 233 17.27 1.06 -6.23
CA ASN A 233 17.19 1.40 -7.65
C ASN A 233 18.18 0.57 -8.46
N ALA A 234 17.68 -0.20 -9.42
CA ALA A 234 18.47 -1.09 -10.27
C ALA A 234 19.52 -0.30 -11.07
N GLY A 235 20.79 -0.64 -10.86
CA GLY A 235 21.93 -0.01 -11.53
C GLY A 235 22.47 1.24 -10.82
N ILE A 236 21.79 1.72 -9.77
CA ILE A 236 22.20 2.91 -9.00
C ILE A 236 22.55 2.54 -7.56
N SER A 237 21.58 2.06 -6.78
CA SER A 237 21.74 1.64 -5.38
C SER A 237 21.59 0.13 -5.18
N ALA A 238 21.36 -0.62 -6.25
CA ALA A 238 21.39 -2.08 -6.29
C ALA A 238 21.97 -2.59 -7.63
N PRO A 239 22.33 -3.88 -7.74
CA PRO A 239 22.71 -4.47 -9.02
C PRO A 239 21.62 -4.26 -10.08
N TYR A 240 22.03 -4.10 -11.34
CA TYR A 240 21.11 -3.85 -12.45
C TYR A 240 20.20 -5.05 -12.78
N THR A 241 20.59 -6.27 -12.41
CA THR A 241 19.81 -7.48 -12.68
C THR A 241 18.61 -7.59 -11.72
N LEU A 242 17.47 -8.12 -12.20
CA LEU A 242 16.27 -8.28 -11.38
C LEU A 242 16.49 -9.13 -10.13
N ALA A 243 17.24 -10.23 -10.25
CA ALA A 243 17.58 -11.08 -9.10
C ALA A 243 18.47 -10.34 -8.09
N GLY A 244 19.41 -9.52 -8.56
CA GLY A 244 20.26 -8.71 -7.69
C GLY A 244 19.49 -7.57 -6.99
N LEU A 245 18.56 -6.92 -7.70
CA LEU A 245 17.62 -5.95 -7.15
C LEU A 245 16.76 -6.57 -6.04
N LEU A 246 16.15 -7.72 -6.32
CA LEU A 246 15.36 -8.48 -5.35
C LEU A 246 16.19 -8.90 -4.13
N THR A 247 17.43 -9.33 -4.34
CA THR A 247 18.33 -9.74 -3.26
C THR A 247 18.67 -8.55 -2.36
N MET A 248 19.01 -7.39 -2.94
CA MET A 248 19.27 -6.16 -2.16
C MET A 248 18.06 -5.76 -1.34
N ASN A 249 16.89 -5.68 -1.99
CA ASN A 249 15.63 -5.36 -1.32
C ASN A 249 15.33 -6.34 -0.17
N ASN A 250 15.49 -7.65 -0.41
CA ASN A 250 15.25 -8.68 0.60
C ASN A 250 16.22 -8.57 1.80
N VAL A 251 17.52 -8.35 1.55
CA VAL A 251 18.52 -8.15 2.63
C VAL A 251 18.14 -6.97 3.52
N GLU A 252 17.80 -5.84 2.92
CA GLU A 252 17.44 -4.62 3.64
C GLU A 252 16.14 -4.81 4.43
N CYS A 253 15.14 -5.44 3.84
CA CYS A 253 13.87 -5.74 4.50
C CYS A 253 14.09 -6.65 5.71
N LEU A 254 14.78 -7.79 5.51
CA LEU A 254 15.10 -8.74 6.59
C LEU A 254 15.88 -8.06 7.72
N SER A 255 16.82 -7.16 7.42
CA SER A 255 17.59 -6.47 8.46
C SER A 255 16.71 -5.68 9.43
N GLY A 256 15.71 -4.95 8.92
CA GLY A 256 14.75 -4.21 9.74
C GLY A 256 13.85 -5.14 10.55
N LEU A 257 13.34 -6.19 9.90
CA LEU A 257 12.49 -7.20 10.54
C LEU A 257 13.23 -7.88 11.71
N ILE A 258 14.50 -8.27 11.50
CA ILE A 258 15.32 -8.90 12.53
C ILE A 258 15.56 -7.93 13.69
N MET A 259 15.95 -6.68 13.42
CA MET A 259 16.15 -5.67 14.48
C MET A 259 14.88 -5.47 15.31
N ILE A 260 13.71 -5.39 14.67
CA ILE A 260 12.42 -5.28 15.35
C ILE A 260 12.15 -6.49 16.25
N GLN A 261 12.30 -7.70 15.74
CA GLN A 261 12.03 -8.91 16.53
C GLN A 261 13.04 -9.12 17.66
N LEU A 262 14.27 -8.62 17.53
CA LEU A 262 15.23 -8.61 18.64
C LEU A 262 14.83 -7.64 19.76
N LEU A 263 14.27 -6.48 19.40
CA LEU A 263 13.73 -5.49 20.35
C LEU A 263 12.48 -6.03 21.05
N CYS A 264 11.52 -6.56 20.29
CA CYS A 264 10.25 -7.07 20.79
C CYS A 264 9.80 -8.28 19.96
N PRO A 265 10.15 -9.51 20.40
CA PRO A 265 9.68 -10.73 19.75
C PRO A 265 8.14 -10.78 19.68
N GLY A 266 7.59 -11.14 18.53
CA GLY A 266 6.14 -11.13 18.29
C GLY A 266 5.57 -9.78 17.87
N ALA A 267 6.41 -8.74 17.69
CA ALA A 267 5.96 -7.48 17.13
C ALA A 267 5.35 -7.68 15.73
N LYS A 268 4.20 -7.07 15.47
CA LYS A 268 3.54 -7.13 14.17
C LYS A 268 4.35 -6.31 13.16
N VAL A 269 4.75 -6.95 12.07
CA VAL A 269 5.55 -6.32 11.01
C VAL A 269 5.07 -6.76 9.65
N MET A 270 5.38 -5.99 8.62
CA MET A 270 5.12 -6.35 7.23
C MET A 270 6.42 -6.44 6.44
N TYR A 271 6.52 -7.49 5.63
CA TYR A 271 7.54 -7.60 4.58
C TYR A 271 7.09 -6.69 3.43
N ALA A 272 7.49 -5.42 3.50
CA ALA A 272 7.07 -4.38 2.58
C ALA A 272 8.14 -4.14 1.53
N ASN A 273 7.72 -3.89 0.28
CA ASN A 273 8.67 -3.79 -0.81
C ASN A 273 8.29 -2.70 -1.81
N SER A 274 9.30 -1.90 -2.14
CA SER A 274 9.35 -1.01 -3.29
C SER A 274 10.69 -1.21 -4.00
N TRP A 275 10.78 -0.74 -5.23
CA TRP A 275 12.00 -0.72 -6.02
C TRP A 275 11.74 0.15 -7.24
N THR A 276 12.83 0.63 -7.82
CA THR A 276 12.80 1.30 -9.11
C THR A 276 13.75 0.60 -10.06
N THR A 277 13.39 0.60 -11.34
CA THR A 277 14.34 0.37 -12.42
C THR A 277 14.81 1.69 -12.98
N THR A 278 16.02 1.77 -13.53
CA THR A 278 16.51 2.99 -14.18
C THR A 278 16.35 2.90 -15.70
N ASP A 279 15.71 3.90 -16.31
CA ASP A 279 15.86 4.16 -17.74
C ASP A 279 17.29 4.67 -17.97
N MET A 280 18.15 3.83 -18.52
CA MET A 280 19.57 4.17 -18.70
C MET A 280 19.82 5.28 -19.73
N ARG A 281 18.84 5.63 -20.56
CA ARG A 281 18.96 6.71 -21.55
C ARG A 281 18.69 8.06 -20.91
N SER A 282 17.66 8.16 -20.07
CA SER A 282 17.27 9.41 -19.41
C SER A 282 17.85 9.56 -18.00
N GLY A 283 18.25 8.46 -17.37
CA GLY A 283 18.59 8.38 -15.95
C GLY A 283 17.38 8.38 -15.02
N ALA A 284 16.16 8.32 -15.56
CA ALA A 284 14.94 8.37 -14.77
C ALA A 284 14.71 7.05 -14.00
N ALA A 285 14.26 7.17 -12.75
CA ALA A 285 13.71 6.04 -12.02
C ALA A 285 12.30 5.73 -12.53
N LEU A 286 11.99 4.44 -12.66
CA LEU A 286 10.74 3.92 -13.19
C LEU A 286 10.08 2.99 -12.17
N VAL A 287 8.77 3.15 -11.98
CA VAL A 287 7.92 2.32 -11.12
C VAL A 287 6.80 1.58 -11.86
N GLY A 288 6.55 1.94 -13.13
CA GLY A 288 5.51 1.39 -13.99
C GLY A 288 6.01 0.32 -14.98
N SER A 289 7.31 0.02 -14.99
CA SER A 289 7.93 -0.92 -15.94
C SER A 289 7.48 -2.38 -15.73
N ALA A 290 7.61 -3.19 -16.78
CA ALA A 290 7.33 -4.63 -16.71
C ALA A 290 8.26 -5.33 -15.68
N GLU A 291 9.50 -4.89 -15.61
CA GLU A 291 10.53 -5.32 -14.66
C GLU A 291 10.08 -5.11 -13.21
N THR A 292 9.58 -3.91 -12.88
CA THR A 292 9.06 -3.66 -11.53
C THR A 292 7.86 -4.54 -11.21
N THR A 293 7.05 -4.89 -12.22
CA THR A 293 5.91 -5.81 -12.07
C THR A 293 6.35 -7.25 -11.83
N LEU A 294 7.42 -7.73 -12.50
CA LEU A 294 8.02 -9.03 -12.21
C LEU A 294 8.55 -9.11 -10.78
N CYS A 295 9.28 -8.09 -10.33
CA CYS A 295 9.74 -8.00 -8.95
C CYS A 295 8.57 -8.03 -7.96
N ARG A 296 7.43 -7.45 -8.33
CA ARG A 296 6.20 -7.45 -7.52
C ARG A 296 5.68 -8.86 -7.30
N ILE A 297 5.63 -9.68 -8.36
CA ILE A 297 5.22 -11.09 -8.24
C ILE A 297 6.23 -11.87 -7.40
N ALA A 298 7.54 -11.68 -7.63
CA ALA A 298 8.61 -12.35 -6.90
C ALA A 298 8.60 -12.03 -5.39
N ALA A 299 8.41 -10.76 -5.02
CA ALA A 299 8.36 -10.35 -3.62
C ALA A 299 7.19 -10.98 -2.85
N ALA A 300 6.03 -11.18 -3.49
CA ALA A 300 4.93 -11.94 -2.88
C ALA A 300 5.32 -13.40 -2.61
N GLN A 301 6.14 -14.00 -3.49
CA GLN A 301 6.67 -15.35 -3.28
C GLN A 301 7.65 -15.39 -2.10
N LEU A 302 8.54 -14.41 -1.98
CA LEU A 302 9.47 -14.28 -0.85
C LEU A 302 8.74 -14.06 0.47
N ALA A 303 7.76 -13.15 0.52
CA ALA A 303 6.97 -12.91 1.73
C ALA A 303 6.26 -14.19 2.22
N ARG A 304 5.70 -14.99 1.29
CA ARG A 304 5.11 -16.30 1.60
C ARG A 304 6.14 -17.31 2.08
N PHE A 305 7.34 -17.31 1.52
CA PHE A 305 8.45 -18.14 1.99
C PHE A 305 8.77 -17.84 3.46
N TYR A 306 8.78 -16.55 3.84
CA TYR A 306 8.97 -16.13 5.23
C TYR A 306 7.72 -16.25 6.12
N LYS A 307 6.53 -16.47 5.51
CA LYS A 307 5.22 -16.47 6.19
C LYS A 307 4.90 -15.14 6.89
N ILE A 308 5.26 -14.03 6.26
CA ILE A 308 5.04 -12.67 6.79
C ILE A 308 4.02 -11.97 5.90
N PRO A 309 3.06 -11.20 6.46
CA PRO A 309 2.18 -10.34 5.68
C PRO A 309 2.98 -9.43 4.74
N SER A 310 2.57 -9.42 3.49
CA SER A 310 3.25 -8.77 2.39
C SER A 310 2.66 -7.40 2.07
N HIS A 311 3.53 -6.45 1.75
CA HIS A 311 3.13 -5.16 1.23
C HIS A 311 3.89 -4.82 -0.06
N THR A 312 3.18 -4.19 -1.01
CA THR A 312 3.78 -3.62 -2.21
C THR A 312 3.07 -2.35 -2.67
N THR A 313 3.72 -1.60 -3.56
CA THR A 313 3.18 -0.36 -4.13
C THR A 313 2.45 -0.63 -5.44
N ALA A 314 1.15 -0.39 -5.61
CA ALA A 314 0.44 -0.39 -6.88
C ALA A 314 -0.95 0.24 -6.68
N PRO A 315 -1.66 0.70 -7.73
CA PRO A 315 -1.26 0.81 -9.13
C PRO A 315 -0.22 1.91 -9.39
N ASN A 316 0.80 1.62 -10.19
CA ASN A 316 1.86 2.57 -10.52
C ASN A 316 1.89 2.94 -12.01
N SER A 317 2.26 4.18 -12.29
CA SER A 317 2.65 4.64 -13.64
C SER A 317 3.71 5.72 -13.54
N ASP A 318 4.60 5.73 -14.53
CA ASP A 318 5.62 6.76 -14.74
C ASP A 318 5.08 7.96 -15.51
N ASN A 319 3.88 7.84 -16.10
CA ASN A 319 3.31 8.92 -16.88
C ASN A 319 2.75 10.06 -16.01
N HIS A 320 2.84 11.28 -16.55
CA HIS A 320 2.34 12.51 -15.92
C HIS A 320 0.91 12.87 -16.35
N ALA A 321 0.29 12.11 -17.26
CA ALA A 321 -1.04 12.39 -17.80
C ALA A 321 -2.06 11.28 -17.48
N HIS A 322 -3.34 11.64 -17.54
CA HIS A 322 -4.48 10.71 -17.44
C HIS A 322 -4.80 10.09 -18.82
N ASP A 323 -3.89 9.26 -19.35
CA ASP A 323 -4.00 8.68 -20.71
C ASP A 323 -3.89 7.15 -20.75
N GLU A 324 -3.74 6.60 -21.95
CA GLU A 324 -3.62 5.16 -22.20
C GLU A 324 -2.35 4.53 -21.59
N GLN A 325 -1.22 5.26 -21.53
CA GLN A 325 -0.01 4.75 -20.88
C GLN A 325 -0.28 4.59 -19.37
N ASN A 326 -0.82 5.63 -18.75
CA ASN A 326 -1.15 5.61 -17.32
C ASN A 326 -2.14 4.49 -17.00
N ALA A 327 -3.19 4.32 -17.82
CA ALA A 327 -4.15 3.24 -17.65
C ALA A 327 -3.51 1.85 -17.81
N CYS A 328 -2.64 1.66 -18.81
CA CYS A 328 -1.99 0.38 -19.09
C CYS A 328 -1.05 -0.06 -17.97
N GLU A 329 -0.10 0.80 -17.58
CA GLU A 329 0.88 0.51 -16.52
C GLU A 329 0.19 0.23 -15.18
N LYS A 330 -0.81 1.04 -14.82
CA LYS A 330 -1.59 0.88 -13.59
C LYS A 330 -2.40 -0.39 -13.58
N THR A 331 -3.08 -0.72 -14.68
CA THR A 331 -3.88 -1.94 -14.77
C THR A 331 -3.01 -3.18 -14.66
N LEU A 332 -1.88 -3.21 -15.37
CA LEU A 332 -0.96 -4.35 -15.35
C LEU A 332 -0.35 -4.54 -13.95
N SER A 333 0.21 -3.46 -13.37
CA SER A 333 0.85 -3.53 -12.05
C SER A 333 -0.15 -3.95 -10.96
N GLN A 334 -1.38 -3.40 -10.97
CA GLN A 334 -2.40 -3.73 -9.98
C GLN A 334 -2.94 -5.16 -10.14
N PHE A 335 -3.21 -5.58 -11.38
CA PHE A 335 -3.66 -6.95 -11.64
C PHE A 335 -2.62 -7.97 -11.20
N CYS A 336 -1.34 -7.72 -11.49
CA CYS A 336 -0.25 -8.58 -11.03
C CYS A 336 -0.06 -8.54 -9.51
N ALA A 337 -0.23 -7.39 -8.85
CA ALA A 337 -0.14 -7.30 -7.39
C ALA A 337 -1.23 -8.12 -6.69
N VAL A 338 -2.48 -7.97 -7.12
CA VAL A 338 -3.62 -8.75 -6.62
C VAL A 338 -3.45 -10.24 -6.96
N GLY A 339 -3.11 -10.55 -8.21
CA GLY A 339 -2.91 -11.93 -8.68
C GLY A 339 -1.72 -12.64 -8.04
N ALA A 340 -0.68 -11.91 -7.63
CA ALA A 340 0.43 -12.46 -6.84
C ALA A 340 0.02 -12.73 -5.38
N GLY A 341 -1.08 -12.13 -4.92
CA GLY A 341 -1.63 -12.29 -3.58
C GLY A 341 -0.84 -11.56 -2.50
N HIS A 342 -0.50 -10.30 -2.75
CA HIS A 342 -0.02 -9.38 -1.72
C HIS A 342 -1.12 -9.09 -0.70
N ASP A 343 -0.77 -8.86 0.57
CA ASP A 343 -1.74 -8.63 1.65
C ASP A 343 -2.19 -7.16 1.72
N LEU A 344 -1.27 -6.22 1.50
CA LEU A 344 -1.56 -4.78 1.39
C LEU A 344 -0.93 -4.20 0.12
N ILE A 345 -1.73 -3.49 -0.67
CA ILE A 345 -1.30 -2.85 -1.92
C ILE A 345 -1.61 -1.36 -1.81
N VAL A 346 -0.59 -0.52 -1.77
CA VAL A 346 -0.71 0.95 -1.57
C VAL A 346 -0.38 1.69 -2.87
N ASN A 347 -1.13 2.75 -3.20
CA ASN A 347 -0.79 3.87 -4.12
C ASN A 347 -1.99 4.37 -4.94
N CYS A 348 -3.22 3.88 -4.71
CA CYS A 348 -4.38 4.38 -5.44
C CYS A 348 -4.46 5.91 -5.33
N GLY A 349 -4.59 6.59 -6.47
CA GLY A 349 -4.60 8.04 -6.61
C GLY A 349 -3.27 8.67 -7.02
N MET A 350 -2.15 7.93 -6.98
CA MET A 350 -0.83 8.47 -7.31
C MET A 350 -0.41 8.14 -8.75
N PHE A 351 0.37 9.02 -9.38
CA PHE A 351 0.96 8.83 -10.72
C PHE A 351 2.22 9.69 -10.85
N ALA A 352 2.81 9.79 -12.05
CA ALA A 352 4.08 10.50 -12.29
C ALA A 352 5.21 9.96 -11.40
N THR A 353 5.44 8.65 -11.46
CA THR A 353 6.45 7.95 -10.65
C THR A 353 6.23 8.17 -9.14
N GLY A 354 4.95 8.23 -8.72
CA GLY A 354 4.56 8.44 -7.33
C GLY A 354 4.72 9.87 -6.82
N MET A 355 5.07 10.84 -7.66
CA MET A 355 5.30 12.22 -7.22
C MET A 355 4.03 13.06 -7.16
N THR A 356 2.97 12.66 -7.87
CA THR A 356 1.74 13.45 -8.01
C THR A 356 0.51 12.63 -7.60
N CYS A 357 -0.47 13.28 -6.96
CA CYS A 357 -1.75 12.68 -6.62
C CYS A 357 -2.93 13.51 -7.18
N SER A 358 -4.08 12.86 -7.46
CA SER A 358 -5.33 13.55 -7.75
C SER A 358 -6.56 12.78 -7.27
N HIS A 359 -7.67 13.50 -7.06
CA HIS A 359 -8.95 12.91 -6.66
C HIS A 359 -9.54 12.04 -7.77
N GLU A 360 -9.36 12.42 -9.02
CA GLU A 360 -9.86 11.68 -10.18
C GLU A 360 -9.09 10.39 -10.38
N GLN A 361 -7.76 10.42 -10.24
CA GLN A 361 -6.94 9.22 -10.36
C GLN A 361 -7.30 8.20 -9.26
N LEU A 362 -7.66 8.66 -8.07
CA LEU A 362 -8.13 7.79 -6.99
C LEU A 362 -9.36 6.97 -7.41
N LEU A 363 -10.36 7.62 -8.04
CA LEU A 363 -11.57 6.96 -8.51
C LEU A 363 -11.26 5.95 -9.64
N ILE A 364 -10.36 6.31 -10.55
CA ILE A 364 -9.92 5.43 -11.65
C ILE A 364 -9.18 4.21 -11.07
N ASP A 365 -8.27 4.43 -10.13
CA ASP A 365 -7.46 3.38 -9.51
C ASP A 365 -8.29 2.43 -8.64
N GLU A 366 -9.35 2.92 -7.98
CA GLU A 366 -10.31 2.07 -7.28
C GLU A 366 -11.03 1.14 -8.26
N GLU A 367 -11.51 1.65 -9.39
CA GLU A 367 -12.18 0.82 -10.41
C GLU A 367 -11.23 -0.24 -10.98
N ILE A 368 -9.96 0.12 -11.26
CA ILE A 368 -8.91 -0.83 -11.64
C ILE A 368 -8.72 -1.92 -10.57
N SER A 369 -8.70 -1.52 -9.30
CA SER A 369 -8.52 -2.45 -8.17
C SER A 369 -9.71 -3.40 -8.01
N LEU A 370 -10.94 -2.90 -8.18
CA LEU A 370 -12.15 -3.71 -8.15
C LEU A 370 -12.19 -4.70 -9.32
N MET A 371 -11.76 -4.30 -10.52
CA MET A 371 -11.62 -5.22 -11.66
C MET A 371 -10.63 -6.34 -11.35
N ALA A 372 -9.44 -6.00 -10.82
CA ALA A 372 -8.44 -6.99 -10.44
C ALA A 372 -8.96 -7.96 -9.37
N LYS A 373 -9.64 -7.44 -8.32
CA LYS A 373 -10.26 -8.26 -7.26
C LYS A 373 -11.37 -9.16 -7.82
N ARG A 374 -12.22 -8.66 -8.72
CA ARG A 374 -13.30 -9.44 -9.34
C ARG A 374 -12.75 -10.60 -10.17
N ILE A 375 -11.68 -10.37 -10.95
CA ILE A 375 -11.01 -11.43 -11.71
C ILE A 375 -10.39 -12.46 -10.75
N ALA A 376 -9.71 -12.01 -9.69
CA ALA A 376 -9.09 -12.90 -8.71
C ALA A 376 -10.12 -13.76 -7.92
N ALA A 377 -11.35 -13.28 -7.78
CA ALA A 377 -12.46 -14.03 -7.19
C ALA A 377 -12.91 -15.24 -8.05
N GLY A 378 -12.65 -15.22 -9.36
CA GLY A 378 -13.01 -16.28 -10.29
C GLY A 378 -14.52 -16.41 -10.53
N ILE A 379 -14.97 -17.61 -10.92
CA ILE A 379 -16.37 -17.89 -11.25
C ILE A 379 -17.03 -18.66 -10.11
N THR A 380 -18.21 -18.24 -9.68
CA THR A 380 -19.04 -19.01 -8.74
C THR A 380 -19.79 -20.09 -9.51
N VAL A 381 -19.62 -21.35 -9.12
CA VAL A 381 -20.25 -22.50 -9.77
C VAL A 381 -21.10 -23.24 -8.74
N ASN A 382 -22.41 -23.20 -8.92
CA ASN A 382 -23.42 -23.94 -8.17
C ASN A 382 -24.66 -24.14 -9.06
N ASP A 383 -25.68 -24.82 -8.56
CA ASP A 383 -26.88 -25.14 -9.33
C ASP A 383 -27.58 -23.89 -9.91
N ASP A 384 -27.62 -22.79 -9.14
CA ASP A 384 -28.20 -21.52 -9.56
C ASP A 384 -27.36 -20.83 -10.64
N THR A 385 -26.03 -20.76 -10.50
CA THR A 385 -25.17 -20.04 -11.45
C THR A 385 -24.88 -20.83 -12.72
N ILE A 386 -24.97 -22.16 -12.67
CA ILE A 386 -24.90 -23.01 -13.87
C ILE A 386 -26.12 -22.78 -14.77
N GLY A 387 -27.30 -22.53 -14.19
CA GLY A 387 -28.52 -22.26 -14.94
C GLY A 387 -29.02 -23.46 -15.77
N GLY A 388 -28.61 -24.68 -15.43
CA GLY A 388 -28.85 -25.87 -16.27
C GLY A 388 -30.33 -26.17 -16.51
N SER A 389 -31.18 -25.96 -15.50
CA SER A 389 -32.64 -26.13 -15.63
C SER A 389 -33.25 -25.06 -16.54
N LEU A 390 -32.85 -23.79 -16.37
CA LEU A 390 -33.31 -22.67 -17.19
C LEU A 390 -32.92 -22.86 -18.66
N ILE A 391 -31.69 -23.30 -18.93
CA ILE A 391 -31.21 -23.56 -20.30
C ILE A 391 -32.08 -24.63 -20.99
N LYS A 392 -32.48 -25.68 -20.27
CA LYS A 392 -33.36 -26.73 -20.79
C LYS A 392 -34.81 -26.24 -20.95
N GLU A 393 -35.28 -25.40 -20.05
CA GLU A 393 -36.61 -24.79 -20.09
C GLU A 393 -36.78 -23.88 -21.30
N ILE A 394 -35.81 -22.99 -21.56
CA ILE A 394 -35.82 -22.13 -22.74
C ILE A 394 -35.61 -22.97 -24.01
N GLY A 395 -34.63 -23.88 -23.99
CA GLY A 395 -34.36 -24.79 -25.08
C GLY A 395 -33.75 -24.14 -26.33
N PRO A 396 -33.48 -24.94 -27.38
CA PRO A 396 -32.88 -24.45 -28.62
C PRO A 396 -33.81 -23.46 -29.33
N HIS A 397 -33.32 -22.24 -29.60
CA HIS A 397 -34.09 -21.18 -30.25
C HIS A 397 -35.38 -20.77 -29.48
N GLY A 398 -35.39 -20.96 -28.16
CA GLY A 398 -36.47 -20.53 -27.28
C GLY A 398 -36.58 -19.01 -27.12
N GLN A 399 -37.40 -18.60 -26.16
CA GLN A 399 -37.53 -17.18 -25.78
C GLN A 399 -36.22 -16.62 -25.21
N THR A 400 -36.15 -15.31 -25.04
CA THR A 400 -34.97 -14.62 -24.49
C THR A 400 -34.76 -14.90 -23.00
N TYR A 401 -33.50 -14.92 -22.54
CA TYR A 401 -33.17 -14.97 -21.11
C TYR A 401 -33.50 -13.66 -20.39
N LEU A 402 -33.61 -12.55 -21.13
CA LEU A 402 -33.77 -11.19 -20.57
C LEU A 402 -34.97 -11.06 -19.62
N THR A 403 -36.05 -11.76 -19.90
CA THR A 403 -37.31 -11.68 -19.14
C THR A 403 -37.45 -12.76 -18.07
N THR A 404 -36.38 -13.51 -17.77
CA THR A 404 -36.42 -14.60 -16.80
C THR A 404 -36.19 -14.12 -15.38
N ASP A 405 -36.84 -14.76 -14.41
CA ASP A 405 -36.63 -14.50 -12.98
C ASP A 405 -35.17 -14.75 -12.56
N HIS A 406 -34.51 -15.71 -13.20
CA HIS A 406 -33.09 -15.98 -12.99
C HIS A 406 -32.21 -14.79 -13.36
N THR A 407 -32.44 -14.20 -14.54
CA THR A 407 -31.67 -13.01 -14.96
C THR A 407 -31.90 -11.84 -14.02
N MET A 408 -33.15 -11.61 -13.60
CA MET A 408 -33.47 -10.58 -12.61
C MET A 408 -32.79 -10.83 -11.26
N LYS A 409 -32.77 -12.08 -10.78
CA LYS A 409 -32.08 -12.47 -9.55
C LYS A 409 -30.57 -12.23 -9.66
N MET A 410 -29.94 -12.61 -10.77
CA MET A 410 -28.50 -12.44 -10.98
C MET A 410 -28.08 -10.99 -11.25
N LEU A 411 -28.97 -10.16 -11.78
CA LEU A 411 -28.71 -8.73 -11.99
C LEU A 411 -28.51 -7.97 -10.66
N TYR A 412 -29.18 -8.40 -9.59
CA TYR A 412 -29.07 -7.81 -8.25
C TYR A 412 -28.11 -8.57 -7.32
N SER A 413 -27.32 -9.49 -7.86
CA SER A 413 -26.27 -10.20 -7.11
C SER A 413 -24.89 -9.62 -7.42
N ASP A 414 -23.87 -10.14 -6.72
CA ASP A 414 -22.47 -9.75 -6.95
C ASP A 414 -21.82 -10.46 -8.17
N GLU A 415 -22.63 -11.08 -9.04
CA GLU A 415 -22.12 -11.79 -10.22
C GLU A 415 -21.36 -10.83 -11.16
N TYR A 416 -21.89 -9.63 -11.35
CA TYR A 416 -21.31 -8.60 -12.22
C TYR A 416 -20.81 -7.39 -11.44
N LEU A 417 -19.59 -6.95 -11.76
CA LEU A 417 -19.07 -5.68 -11.27
C LEU A 417 -19.81 -4.53 -11.97
N LEU A 418 -20.44 -3.67 -11.16
CA LEU A 418 -21.05 -2.43 -11.60
C LEU A 418 -19.98 -1.33 -11.63
N PRO A 419 -19.58 -0.84 -12.82
CA PRO A 419 -18.58 0.20 -12.92
C PRO A 419 -19.16 1.55 -12.50
N ARG A 420 -18.32 2.38 -11.90
CA ARG A 420 -18.62 3.77 -11.56
C ARG A 420 -18.25 4.73 -12.69
N LEU A 421 -17.21 4.41 -13.46
CA LEU A 421 -16.63 5.26 -14.49
C LEU A 421 -16.71 4.65 -15.89
N ALA A 422 -16.65 3.32 -16.04
CA ALA A 422 -16.66 2.69 -17.36
C ALA A 422 -17.97 2.98 -18.14
N VAL A 423 -17.81 3.53 -19.35
CA VAL A 423 -18.90 3.70 -20.32
C VAL A 423 -19.17 2.37 -21.03
N ARG A 424 -20.44 1.97 -21.08
CA ARG A 424 -20.89 0.77 -21.79
C ARG A 424 -22.05 1.10 -22.72
N GLY A 425 -22.11 0.43 -23.88
CA GLY A 425 -23.22 0.58 -24.83
C GLY A 425 -22.80 1.18 -26.18
N PRO A 426 -23.78 1.47 -27.05
CA PRO A 426 -23.51 1.91 -28.41
C PRO A 426 -23.02 3.36 -28.47
N LYS A 427 -22.24 3.70 -29.52
CA LYS A 427 -21.71 5.05 -29.77
C LYS A 427 -22.77 6.14 -29.68
N ALA A 428 -23.95 5.91 -30.26
CA ALA A 428 -25.04 6.90 -30.24
C ALA A 428 -25.48 7.29 -28.82
N SER A 429 -25.46 6.35 -27.87
CA SER A 429 -25.74 6.65 -26.46
C SER A 429 -24.61 7.48 -25.85
N TRP A 430 -23.36 7.11 -26.09
CA TRP A 430 -22.21 7.87 -25.60
C TRP A 430 -22.19 9.30 -26.15
N ASP A 431 -22.47 9.49 -27.45
CA ASP A 431 -22.62 10.80 -28.07
C ASP A 431 -23.73 11.62 -27.40
N ALA A 432 -24.90 11.02 -27.16
CA ALA A 432 -26.03 11.66 -26.50
C ALA A 432 -25.74 12.08 -25.03
N HIS A 433 -24.80 11.41 -24.37
CA HIS A 433 -24.34 11.74 -23.02
C HIS A 433 -23.08 12.64 -23.00
N GLY A 434 -22.76 13.27 -24.12
CA GLY A 434 -21.72 14.30 -24.23
C GLY A 434 -20.32 13.78 -24.53
N SER A 435 -20.19 12.54 -25.01
CA SER A 435 -18.92 11.97 -25.49
C SER A 435 -17.77 12.05 -24.47
N LYS A 436 -18.08 11.83 -23.18
CA LYS A 436 -17.11 12.01 -22.11
C LYS A 436 -16.10 10.88 -22.05
N ASP A 437 -14.85 11.23 -21.79
CA ASP A 437 -13.81 10.26 -21.42
C ASP A 437 -13.90 9.88 -19.93
N THR A 438 -13.15 8.85 -19.53
CA THR A 438 -13.11 8.34 -18.15
C THR A 438 -12.67 9.41 -17.15
N TYR A 439 -11.73 10.26 -17.52
CA TYR A 439 -11.19 11.30 -16.64
C TYR A 439 -12.21 12.42 -16.39
N GLN A 440 -12.97 12.82 -17.40
CA GLN A 440 -14.09 13.75 -17.28
C GLN A 440 -15.20 13.19 -16.38
N LEU A 441 -15.52 11.90 -16.51
CA LEU A 441 -16.49 11.23 -15.63
C LEU A 441 -16.00 11.21 -14.18
N ALA A 442 -14.71 10.92 -13.95
CA ALA A 442 -14.11 10.98 -12.62
C ALA A 442 -14.19 12.39 -12.04
N ARG A 443 -13.90 13.43 -12.83
CA ARG A 443 -14.00 14.84 -12.40
C ARG A 443 -15.42 15.22 -11.99
N GLU A 444 -16.43 14.75 -12.71
CA GLU A 444 -17.83 14.99 -12.35
C GLU A 444 -18.20 14.34 -11.01
N LYS A 445 -17.70 13.13 -10.74
CA LYS A 445 -17.85 12.48 -9.44
C LYS A 445 -17.13 13.24 -8.33
N VAL A 446 -15.90 13.71 -8.56
CA VAL A 446 -15.17 14.54 -7.60
C VAL A 446 -15.95 15.83 -7.27
N ARG A 447 -16.56 16.48 -8.26
CA ARG A 447 -17.42 17.66 -8.02
C ARG A 447 -18.63 17.35 -7.14
N GLN A 448 -19.21 16.15 -7.25
CA GLN A 448 -20.29 15.71 -6.34
C GLN A 448 -19.78 15.60 -4.90
N TYR A 449 -18.59 15.03 -4.68
CA TYR A 449 -17.96 14.98 -3.36
C TYR A 449 -17.61 16.36 -2.80
N LYS A 450 -17.15 17.29 -3.65
CA LYS A 450 -16.90 18.69 -3.24
C LYS A 450 -18.17 19.41 -2.79
N ALA A 451 -19.32 19.12 -3.41
CA ALA A 451 -20.61 19.72 -3.07
C ALA A 451 -21.26 19.08 -1.82
N ALA A 452 -20.86 17.85 -1.45
CA ALA A 452 -21.40 17.16 -0.29
C ALA A 452 -20.90 17.78 1.02
N LYS A 453 -21.77 17.82 2.04
CA LYS A 453 -21.37 18.27 3.38
C LYS A 453 -20.48 17.22 4.04
N PRO A 454 -19.33 17.60 4.62
CA PRO A 454 -18.50 16.67 5.38
C PRO A 454 -19.27 15.99 6.52
N LYS A 455 -18.98 14.72 6.78
CA LYS A 455 -19.47 14.03 7.98
C LYS A 455 -18.86 14.74 9.21
N LEU A 456 -19.69 15.07 10.20
CA LEU A 456 -19.23 15.74 11.42
C LEU A 456 -18.39 14.76 12.26
N ILE A 457 -17.19 15.18 12.66
CA ILE A 457 -16.37 14.41 13.61
C ILE A 457 -16.54 14.89 15.05
N ASP A 458 -16.14 14.03 15.98
CA ASP A 458 -16.14 14.34 17.40
C ASP A 458 -15.21 15.52 17.71
N ASN A 459 -15.79 16.62 18.17
CA ASN A 459 -15.06 17.84 18.54
C ASN A 459 -13.95 17.59 19.58
N LYS A 460 -14.10 16.55 20.41
CA LYS A 460 -13.07 16.15 21.37
C LYS A 460 -11.83 15.62 20.67
N ILE A 461 -11.99 14.72 19.68
CA ILE A 461 -10.88 14.18 18.90
C ILE A 461 -10.16 15.33 18.20
N LYS A 462 -10.90 16.20 17.51
CA LYS A 462 -10.34 17.38 16.82
C LYS A 462 -9.50 18.26 17.75
N SER A 463 -10.00 18.56 18.95
CA SER A 463 -9.26 19.37 19.92
C SER A 463 -7.97 18.69 20.40
N GLU A 464 -7.99 17.38 20.64
CA GLU A 464 -6.79 16.64 21.07
C GLU A 464 -5.73 16.58 19.95
N LEU A 465 -6.14 16.35 18.70
CA LEU A 465 -5.22 16.37 17.55
C LEU A 465 -4.56 17.74 17.39
N GLN A 466 -5.34 18.82 17.46
CA GLN A 466 -4.82 20.19 17.38
C GLN A 466 -3.79 20.49 18.47
N LYS A 467 -4.00 20.00 19.71
CA LYS A 467 -3.02 20.15 20.79
C LYS A 467 -1.71 19.45 20.47
N ILE A 468 -1.75 18.26 19.85
CA ILE A 468 -0.53 17.53 19.46
C ILE A 468 0.21 18.29 18.37
N VAL A 469 -0.50 18.72 17.33
CA VAL A 469 0.08 19.46 16.20
C VAL A 469 0.70 20.78 16.66
N SER A 470 0.08 21.51 17.60
CA SER A 470 0.60 22.79 18.11
C SER A 470 1.94 22.73 18.86
N LYS A 471 2.49 21.53 19.11
CA LYS A 471 3.82 21.33 19.72
C LYS A 471 4.96 21.41 18.68
N PHE A 472 4.62 21.58 17.42
CA PHE A 472 5.52 21.74 16.28
C PHE A 472 5.22 23.12 15.67
#